data_AF-A0AAV3A084-F1
#
_entry.id   AF-A0AAV3A084-F1
#
_cell.length_a   1.000
_cell.length_b   1.000
_cell.length_c   1.000
_cell.angle_alpha   90.00
_cell.angle_beta   90.00
_cell.angle_gamma   90.00
#
_symmetry.space_group_name_H-M   'P 1'
#
loop_
_entity.id
_entity.type
_entity.pdbx_description
1 polymer ?
#
loop_
_entity_poly.entity_id
_entity_poly.type
_entity_poly.pdbx_seq_one_letter_code
_entity_poly.pdbx_strand_id
1 'polypeptide(L)'
;MIEMEEERLRMREHVMNEVDVDKDRLINLEEFLRATEKREFLEPDGWEMLEEQQPYTEEELLEFERHIAQTEDELIRKKEELDRQQEELQKQHQHIQAQRQELQQVVQQMEQKKQQSPPSVPEPGAQYQPVVDHVAHIGEVGKSQPLPPGHLPEAAVQHSQPAP
;
A
#
# COMPACT_ATOMS: atom_id res chain seq x y z
N MET A 1 -5.18 8.53 39.25
CA MET A 1 -5.34 9.29 40.51
C MET A 1 -4.05 10.01 40.85
N ILE A 2 -2.91 9.32 40.91
CA ILE A 2 -1.59 9.90 41.22
C ILE A 2 -1.18 11.04 40.26
N GLU A 3 -1.33 10.87 38.95
CA GLU A 3 -0.93 11.90 37.96
C GLU A 3 -1.71 13.22 38.10
N MET A 4 -3.03 13.15 38.37
CA MET A 4 -3.85 14.34 38.60
C MET A 4 -3.49 15.05 39.92
N GLU A 5 -3.12 14.29 40.95
CA GLU A 5 -2.69 14.83 42.24
C GLU A 5 -1.31 15.48 42.15
N GLU A 6 -0.40 14.89 41.37
CA GLU A 6 0.92 15.43 41.08
C GLU A 6 0.82 16.75 40.31
N GLU A 7 -0.03 16.82 39.29
CA GLU A 7 -0.25 18.04 38.52
C GLU A 7 -0.87 19.14 39.40
N ARG A 8 -1.82 18.79 40.28
CA ARG A 8 -2.38 19.73 41.25
C ARG A 8 -1.32 20.26 42.22
N LEU A 9 -0.39 19.41 42.65
CA LEU A 9 0.73 19.81 43.51
C LEU A 9 1.70 20.73 42.77
N ARG A 10 2.00 20.44 41.50
CA ARG A 10 2.80 21.32 40.62
C ARG A 10 2.16 22.69 40.46
N MET A 11 0.87 22.74 40.14
CA MET A 11 0.14 24.00 40.01
C MET A 11 0.12 24.78 41.32
N ARG A 12 -0.08 24.10 42.45
CA ARG A 12 -0.02 24.74 43.77
C ARG A 12 1.36 25.31 44.07
N GLU A 13 2.42 24.55 43.83
CA GLU A 13 3.80 24.99 44.08
C GLU A 13 4.19 26.15 43.18
N HIS A 14 3.82 26.10 41.91
CA HIS A 14 4.02 27.16 40.94
C HIS A 14 3.34 28.46 41.39
N VAL A 15 2.03 28.40 41.71
CA VAL A 15 1.27 29.58 42.19
C VAL A 15 1.86 30.14 43.47
N MET A 16 2.29 29.29 44.42
CA MET A 16 2.94 29.76 45.63
C MET A 16 4.26 30.48 45.32
N ASN A 17 5.11 29.91 44.49
CA ASN A 17 6.40 30.52 44.14
C ASN A 17 6.28 31.87 43.42
N GLU A 18 5.15 32.14 42.75
CA GLU A 18 4.92 33.38 41.99
C GLU A 18 4.20 34.49 42.76
N VAL A 19 3.45 34.14 43.79
CA VAL A 19 2.56 35.05 44.53
C VAL A 19 3.04 35.29 45.96
N ASP A 20 3.56 34.27 46.65
CA ASP A 20 4.13 34.39 48.00
C ASP A 20 5.55 34.99 47.89
N VAL A 21 5.65 36.29 48.19
CA VAL A 21 6.90 37.05 48.01
C VAL A 21 7.81 36.90 49.22
N ASP A 22 7.23 36.80 50.43
CA ASP A 22 7.98 36.68 51.68
C ASP A 22 8.33 35.23 52.06
N LYS A 23 7.81 34.26 51.32
CA LYS A 23 8.05 32.81 51.41
C LYS A 23 7.60 32.20 52.73
N ASP A 24 6.56 32.77 53.34
CA ASP A 24 5.98 32.28 54.59
C ASP A 24 4.96 31.13 54.37
N ARG A 25 4.71 30.74 53.12
CA ARG A 25 3.74 29.74 52.65
C ARG A 25 2.28 30.16 52.83
N LEU A 26 2.03 31.42 53.11
CA LEU A 26 0.72 32.05 53.11
C LEU A 26 0.68 33.05 51.94
N ILE A 27 -0.54 33.44 51.56
CA ILE A 27 -0.73 34.50 50.59
C ILE A 27 -1.61 35.53 51.27
N ASN A 28 -1.06 36.71 51.49
CA ASN A 28 -1.80 37.82 52.06
C ASN A 28 -2.54 38.61 50.95
N LEU A 29 -3.46 39.50 51.35
CA LEU A 29 -4.29 40.26 50.40
C LEU A 29 -3.45 41.18 49.51
N GLU A 30 -2.37 41.75 50.04
CA GLU A 30 -1.50 42.67 49.31
C GLU A 30 -0.70 41.94 48.23
N GLU A 31 -0.17 40.75 48.56
CA GLU A 31 0.49 39.85 47.62
C GLU A 31 -0.44 39.40 46.50
N PHE A 32 -1.69 39.05 46.84
CA PHE A 32 -2.69 38.70 45.86
C PHE A 32 -2.97 39.86 44.89
N LEU A 33 -3.22 41.07 45.41
CA LEU A 33 -3.50 42.24 44.57
C LEU A 33 -2.32 42.57 43.66
N ARG A 34 -1.09 42.56 44.21
CA ARG A 34 0.13 42.80 43.44
C ARG A 34 0.35 41.75 42.34
N ALA A 35 -0.02 40.49 42.58
CA ALA A 35 0.07 39.45 41.57
C ALA A 35 -0.96 39.65 40.44
N THR A 36 -2.15 40.15 40.75
CA THR A 36 -3.20 40.45 39.74
C THR A 36 -2.94 41.71 38.92
N GLU A 37 -2.08 42.61 39.41
CA GLU A 37 -1.64 43.81 38.69
C GLU A 37 -0.47 43.54 37.73
N LYS A 38 0.01 42.29 37.63
CA LYS A 38 1.08 41.94 36.70
C LYS A 38 0.64 42.21 35.26
N ARG A 39 1.57 42.76 34.48
CA ARG A 39 1.39 43.21 33.10
C ARG A 39 0.84 42.12 32.17
N GLU A 40 1.19 40.86 32.44
CA GLU A 40 0.72 39.66 31.73
C GLU A 40 -0.82 39.46 31.79
N PHE A 41 -1.49 39.99 32.82
CA PHE A 41 -2.95 39.97 32.94
C PHE A 41 -3.63 41.23 32.38
N LEU A 42 -2.84 42.29 32.13
CA LEU A 42 -3.33 43.59 31.67
C LEU A 42 -3.16 43.76 30.16
N GLU A 43 -2.18 43.10 29.56
CA GLU A 43 -1.99 43.07 28.11
C GLU A 43 -2.80 41.92 27.50
N PRO A 44 -3.68 42.19 26.52
CA PRO A 44 -4.50 41.17 25.86
C PRO A 44 -3.71 40.25 24.90
N ASP A 45 -2.38 40.30 24.91
CA ASP A 45 -1.47 39.59 23.99
C ASP A 45 -1.36 38.08 24.32
N GLY A 46 -2.46 37.43 24.68
CA GLY A 46 -2.44 36.03 25.10
C GLY A 46 -2.33 35.06 23.95
N TRP A 47 -3.12 35.24 22.88
CA TRP A 47 -3.19 34.29 21.77
C TRP A 47 -3.73 35.00 20.51
N GLU A 48 -2.90 35.14 19.48
CA GLU A 48 -3.36 35.50 18.15
C GLU A 48 -4.08 34.27 17.56
N MET A 49 -5.27 34.47 16.97
CA MET A 49 -5.98 33.36 16.34
C MET A 49 -5.21 32.96 15.07
N LEU A 50 -4.80 31.70 14.96
CA LEU A 50 -4.13 31.16 13.77
C LEU A 50 -4.93 31.36 12.47
N GLU A 51 -6.22 31.68 12.60
CA GLU A 51 -7.13 32.02 11.49
C GLU A 51 -6.81 33.37 10.82
N GLU A 52 -6.11 34.29 11.50
CA GLU A 52 -5.80 35.63 10.96
C GLU A 52 -4.62 35.62 9.98
N GLN A 53 -3.79 34.58 9.99
CA GLN A 53 -2.75 34.37 8.99
C GLN A 53 -3.25 33.43 7.89
N GLN A 54 -3.21 33.90 6.64
CA GLN A 54 -3.41 33.01 5.49
C GLN A 54 -2.35 31.89 5.57
N PRO A 55 -2.75 30.61 5.69
CA PRO A 55 -1.82 29.51 5.94
C PRO A 55 -0.92 29.20 4.75
N TYR A 56 -1.24 29.74 3.57
CA TYR A 56 -0.48 29.62 2.35
C TYR A 56 -0.37 30.96 1.65
N THR A 57 0.79 31.22 1.08
CA THR A 57 1.02 32.36 0.18
C THR A 57 0.42 32.07 -1.21
N GLU A 58 0.14 33.11 -1.98
CA GLU A 58 -0.39 32.97 -3.36
C GLU A 58 0.58 32.19 -4.27
N GLU A 59 1.88 32.34 -4.04
CA GLU A 59 2.93 31.60 -4.75
C GLU A 59 2.86 30.09 -4.45
N GLU A 60 2.73 29.70 -3.18
CA GLU A 60 2.57 28.30 -2.78
C GLU A 60 1.30 27.67 -3.34
N LEU A 61 0.19 28.43 -3.37
CA LEU A 61 -1.06 27.96 -3.95
C LEU A 61 -0.91 27.69 -5.45
N LEU A 62 -0.24 28.59 -6.19
CA LEU A 62 0.01 28.42 -7.62
C LEU A 62 0.90 27.21 -7.91
N GLU A 63 1.92 26.97 -7.08
CA GLU A 63 2.75 25.78 -7.20
C GLU A 63 1.97 24.49 -6.96
N PHE A 64 1.04 24.52 -6.00
CA PHE A 64 0.17 23.40 -5.70
C PHE A 64 -0.80 23.10 -6.85
N GLU A 65 -1.41 24.14 -7.43
CA GLU A 65 -2.26 24.01 -8.63
C GLU A 65 -1.47 23.40 -9.80
N ARG A 66 -0.25 23.89 -10.05
CA ARG A 66 0.64 23.33 -11.08
C ARG A 66 0.95 21.86 -10.82
N HIS A 67 1.24 21.50 -9.57
CA HIS A 67 1.55 20.13 -9.19
C HIS A 67 0.37 19.18 -9.37
N ILE A 68 -0.85 19.62 -9.02
CA ILE A 68 -2.07 18.86 -9.27
C ILE A 68 -2.26 18.62 -10.77
N ALA A 69 -2.16 19.67 -11.59
CA ALA A 69 -2.35 19.55 -13.04
C ALA A 69 -1.35 18.56 -13.67
N GLN A 70 -0.08 18.60 -13.26
CA GLN A 70 0.93 17.65 -13.72
C GLN A 70 0.61 16.21 -13.31
N THR A 71 0.18 16.01 -12.06
CA THR A 71 -0.16 14.69 -11.53
C THR A 71 -1.40 14.12 -12.24
N GLU A 72 -2.39 14.96 -12.52
CA GLU A 72 -3.59 14.59 -13.27
C GLU A 72 -3.23 14.13 -14.70
N ASP A 73 -2.40 14.90 -15.41
CA ASP A 73 -1.92 14.54 -16.74
C ASP A 73 -1.15 13.20 -16.74
N GLU A 74 -0.29 12.98 -15.75
CA GLU A 74 0.42 11.71 -15.58
C GLU A 74 -0.54 10.55 -15.33
N LEU A 75 -1.56 10.77 -14.49
CA LEU A 75 -2.55 9.74 -14.16
C LEU A 75 -3.41 9.39 -15.37
N ILE A 76 -3.80 10.37 -16.18
CA ILE A 76 -4.53 10.16 -17.44
C ILE A 76 -3.70 9.32 -18.39
N ARG A 77 -2.42 9.63 -18.59
CA ARG A 77 -1.53 8.85 -19.46
C ARG A 77 -1.39 7.41 -18.99
N LYS A 78 -1.20 7.20 -17.68
CA LYS A 78 -1.12 5.84 -17.09
C LYS A 78 -2.42 5.07 -17.29
N LYS A 79 -3.56 5.73 -17.14
CA LYS A 79 -4.88 5.13 -17.38
C LYS A 79 -5.02 4.69 -18.84
N GLU A 80 -4.70 5.57 -19.79
CA GLU A 80 -4.77 5.23 -21.21
C GLU A 80 -3.85 4.06 -21.59
N GLU A 81 -2.65 4.00 -21.00
CA GLU A 81 -1.74 2.87 -21.22
C GLU A 81 -2.28 1.57 -20.62
N LEU A 82 -2.85 1.62 -19.42
CA LEU A 82 -3.46 0.47 -18.77
C LEU A 82 -4.66 -0.06 -19.56
N ASP A 83 -5.50 0.84 -20.09
CA ASP A 83 -6.65 0.48 -20.93
C ASP A 83 -6.19 -0.25 -22.20
N ARG A 84 -5.09 0.22 -22.83
CA ARG A 84 -4.51 -0.46 -24.00
C ARG A 84 -3.98 -1.85 -23.65
N GLN A 85 -3.26 -1.98 -22.54
CA GLN A 85 -2.75 -3.28 -22.08
C GLN A 85 -3.89 -4.25 -21.80
N GLN A 86 -4.97 -3.78 -21.18
CA GLN A 86 -6.16 -4.58 -20.92
C GLN A 86 -6.81 -5.06 -22.21
N GLU A 87 -6.95 -4.19 -23.22
CA GLU A 87 -7.51 -4.56 -24.53
C GLU A 87 -6.64 -5.63 -25.22
N GLU A 88 -5.31 -5.50 -25.17
CA GLU A 88 -4.39 -6.46 -25.76
C GLU A 88 -4.46 -7.82 -25.06
N LEU A 89 -4.46 -7.84 -23.73
CA LEU A 89 -4.66 -9.05 -22.92
C LEU A 89 -5.99 -9.73 -23.24
N GLN A 90 -7.06 -8.94 -23.40
CA GLN A 90 -8.37 -9.46 -23.77
C GLN A 90 -8.37 -10.10 -25.16
N LYS A 91 -7.71 -9.47 -26.14
CA LYS A 91 -7.54 -10.05 -27.50
C LYS A 91 -6.76 -11.36 -27.45
N GLN A 92 -5.65 -11.41 -26.70
CA GLN A 92 -4.90 -12.66 -26.53
C GLN A 92 -5.73 -13.76 -25.88
N HIS A 93 -6.50 -13.42 -24.84
CA HIS A 93 -7.39 -14.37 -24.18
C HIS A 93 -8.42 -14.94 -25.15
N GLN A 94 -9.09 -14.09 -25.93
CA GLN A 94 -10.06 -14.50 -26.93
C GLN A 94 -9.43 -15.40 -28.00
N HIS A 95 -8.21 -15.08 -28.46
CA HIS A 95 -7.50 -15.87 -29.45
C HIS A 95 -7.18 -17.29 -28.94
N ILE A 96 -6.61 -17.39 -27.73
CA ILE A 96 -6.29 -18.67 -27.09
C ILE A 96 -7.58 -19.48 -26.85
N GLN A 97 -8.65 -18.83 -26.43
CA GLN A 97 -9.94 -19.47 -26.21
C GLN A 97 -10.51 -20.05 -27.51
N ALA A 98 -10.44 -19.31 -28.61
CA ALA A 98 -10.87 -19.77 -29.93
C ALA A 98 -10.02 -20.97 -30.40
N GLN A 99 -8.69 -20.89 -30.28
CA GLN A 99 -7.79 -21.99 -30.63
C GLN A 99 -8.10 -23.26 -29.82
N ARG A 100 -8.36 -23.11 -28.52
CA ARG A 100 -8.75 -24.23 -27.64
C ARG A 100 -10.06 -24.88 -28.09
N GLN A 101 -11.04 -24.07 -28.48
CA GLN A 101 -12.34 -24.58 -28.96
C GLN A 101 -12.20 -25.34 -30.28
N GLU A 102 -11.39 -24.82 -31.22
CA GLU A 102 -11.12 -25.49 -32.49
C GLU A 102 -10.43 -26.85 -32.27
N LEU A 103 -9.37 -26.88 -31.46
CA LEU A 103 -8.69 -28.12 -31.08
C LEU A 103 -9.64 -29.13 -30.44
N GLN A 104 -10.48 -28.69 -29.50
CA GLN A 104 -11.48 -29.54 -28.86
C GLN A 104 -12.46 -30.13 -29.88
N GLN A 105 -12.91 -29.33 -30.85
CA GLN A 105 -13.81 -29.78 -31.91
C GLN A 105 -13.14 -30.80 -32.84
N VAL A 106 -11.87 -30.61 -33.20
CA VAL A 106 -11.09 -31.56 -34.02
C VAL A 106 -10.91 -32.90 -33.29
N VAL A 107 -10.57 -32.86 -32.00
CA VAL A 107 -10.44 -34.08 -31.17
C VAL A 107 -11.76 -34.84 -31.11
N GLN A 108 -12.88 -34.14 -30.91
CA GLN A 108 -14.20 -34.78 -30.86
C GLN A 108 -14.57 -35.44 -32.20
N GLN A 109 -14.27 -34.79 -33.33
CA GLN A 109 -14.52 -35.36 -34.66
C GLN A 109 -13.67 -36.61 -34.92
N MET A 110 -12.39 -36.59 -34.51
CA MET A 110 -11.50 -37.74 -34.64
C MET A 110 -12.02 -38.95 -33.81
N GLU A 111 -12.52 -38.68 -32.61
CA GLU A 111 -13.09 -39.71 -31.75
C GLU A 111 -14.37 -40.34 -32.33
N GLN A 112 -15.27 -39.54 -32.89
CA GLN A 112 -16.47 -40.04 -33.58
C GLN A 112 -16.11 -40.89 -34.80
N LYS A 113 -15.14 -40.46 -35.60
CA LYS A 113 -14.69 -41.18 -36.79
C LYS A 113 -14.04 -42.53 -36.44
N LYS A 114 -13.34 -42.60 -35.31
CA LYS A 114 -12.78 -43.85 -34.75
C LYS A 114 -13.87 -44.83 -34.27
N GLN A 115 -15.00 -44.33 -33.76
CA GLN A 115 -16.12 -45.18 -33.32
C GLN A 115 -16.97 -45.72 -34.48
N GLN A 116 -16.97 -45.07 -35.64
CA GLN A 116 -17.74 -45.50 -36.83
C GLN A 116 -16.98 -46.40 -37.81
N SER A 117 -15.66 -46.55 -37.66
CA SER A 117 -14.87 -47.51 -38.45
C SER A 117 -14.83 -48.90 -37.79
N PRO A 118 -15.19 -50.01 -38.47
CA PRO A 118 -14.96 -51.36 -37.92
C PRO A 118 -13.46 -51.65 -37.82
N PRO A 119 -13.01 -52.56 -36.92
CA PRO A 119 -11.61 -52.93 -36.81
C PRO A 119 -11.19 -53.76 -38.04
N SER A 120 -10.78 -53.09 -39.12
CA SER A 120 -9.98 -53.74 -40.15
C SER A 120 -8.54 -53.73 -39.69
N VAL A 121 -8.08 -54.90 -39.22
CA VAL A 121 -6.67 -55.24 -39.10
C VAL A 121 -6.12 -55.45 -40.51
N PRO A 122 -5.01 -54.77 -40.86
CA PRO A 122 -3.98 -55.43 -41.64
C PRO A 122 -2.62 -55.22 -40.98
N GLU A 123 -2.09 -56.29 -40.41
CA GLU A 123 -0.65 -56.58 -40.41
C GLU A 123 -0.42 -57.70 -41.45
N PRO A 124 0.77 -57.93 -42.02
CA PRO A 124 2.08 -57.43 -41.57
C PRO A 124 3.00 -56.89 -42.69
N GLY A 125 4.04 -56.15 -42.30
CA GLY A 125 5.28 -56.09 -43.08
C GLY A 125 5.80 -54.70 -43.46
N ALA A 126 6.46 -54.03 -42.51
CA ALA A 126 7.62 -53.20 -42.82
C ALA A 126 8.54 -53.13 -41.59
N GLN A 127 9.71 -53.75 -41.77
CA GLN A 127 10.90 -53.80 -40.92
C GLN A 127 11.01 -52.76 -39.81
N TYR A 128 11.04 -53.23 -38.56
CA TYR A 128 11.76 -52.56 -37.48
C TYR A 128 13.10 -53.30 -37.28
N GLN A 129 14.21 -52.58 -37.47
CA GLN A 129 15.50 -52.97 -36.89
C GLN A 129 15.54 -52.50 -35.43
N PRO A 130 16.02 -53.31 -34.47
CA PRO A 130 16.28 -52.84 -33.12
C PRO A 130 17.69 -52.27 -33.05
N VAL A 131 17.83 -51.03 -32.58
CA VAL A 131 19.06 -50.60 -31.91
C VAL A 131 18.65 -50.26 -30.48
N VAL A 132 18.89 -51.21 -29.58
CA VAL A 132 18.89 -50.98 -28.15
C VAL A 132 20.34 -50.93 -27.69
N ASP A 133 20.70 -49.83 -27.03
CA ASP A 133 21.52 -49.74 -25.81
C ASP A 133 22.03 -48.28 -25.67
N HIS A 134 21.82 -47.53 -24.58
CA HIS A 134 21.68 -47.91 -23.18
C HIS A 134 20.99 -46.83 -22.30
N VAL A 135 20.14 -47.29 -21.34
CA VAL A 135 20.12 -47.00 -19.88
C VAL A 135 19.83 -45.55 -19.41
N ALA A 136 18.92 -45.20 -18.48
CA ALA A 136 18.09 -45.83 -17.43
C ALA A 136 16.80 -44.96 -17.22
N HIS A 137 15.58 -45.48 -17.01
CA HIS A 137 14.96 -45.92 -15.75
C HIS A 137 15.30 -45.00 -14.55
N ILE A 138 14.39 -44.40 -13.77
CA ILE A 138 13.24 -44.95 -12.99
C ILE A 138 12.34 -43.75 -12.62
N GLY A 139 11.01 -43.77 -12.79
CA GLY A 139 10.03 -44.13 -11.75
C GLY A 139 9.11 -42.91 -11.46
N GLU A 140 7.82 -42.91 -11.83
CA GLU A 140 6.64 -43.48 -11.15
C GLU A 140 5.92 -42.51 -10.18
N VAL A 141 4.60 -42.45 -10.35
CA VAL A 141 3.52 -42.04 -9.41
C VAL A 141 3.31 -40.56 -9.10
N GLY A 142 2.12 -40.08 -9.50
CA GLY A 142 1.59 -38.76 -9.14
C GLY A 142 1.13 -38.61 -7.69
N LYS A 143 0.91 -37.36 -7.29
CA LYS A 143 0.03 -36.90 -6.20
C LYS A 143 -0.03 -35.34 -6.23
N SER A 144 -1.25 -34.82 -6.39
CA SER A 144 -1.85 -33.70 -5.65
C SER A 144 -1.04 -32.41 -5.36
N GLN A 145 -1.43 -31.30 -6.01
CA GLN A 145 -1.71 -29.93 -5.46
C GLN A 145 -0.61 -29.14 -4.69
N PRO A 146 -0.81 -27.82 -4.44
CA PRO A 146 -0.69 -26.64 -5.30
C PRO A 146 0.64 -25.86 -5.10
N LEU A 147 0.96 -24.94 -6.02
CA LEU A 147 2.09 -24.00 -5.90
C LEU A 147 1.70 -22.76 -5.04
N PRO A 148 2.59 -22.25 -4.17
CA PRO A 148 2.33 -21.12 -3.28
C PRO A 148 2.51 -19.75 -3.96
N PRO A 149 2.02 -18.65 -3.33
CA PRO A 149 1.80 -17.36 -3.96
C PRO A 149 3.06 -16.48 -4.01
N GLY A 150 2.99 -15.44 -4.84
CA GLY A 150 4.10 -14.59 -5.24
C GLY A 150 4.87 -13.90 -4.12
N HIS A 151 6.15 -13.68 -4.40
CA HIS A 151 7.00 -12.73 -3.70
C HIS A 151 7.47 -11.67 -4.69
N LEU A 152 6.95 -10.44 -4.49
CA LEU A 152 7.57 -9.21 -4.96
C LEU A 152 8.84 -8.98 -4.12
N PRO A 153 9.98 -8.57 -4.72
CA PRO A 153 11.02 -7.92 -3.95
C PRO A 153 10.64 -6.45 -3.73
N GLU A 154 10.31 -6.15 -2.49
CA GLU A 154 10.13 -4.82 -1.91
C GLU A 154 11.46 -4.06 -2.01
N ALA A 155 11.48 -2.99 -2.81
CA ALA A 155 12.62 -2.10 -2.92
C ALA A 155 12.70 -1.20 -1.69
N ALA A 156 13.90 -1.13 -1.11
CA ALA A 156 14.22 -0.46 0.13
C ALA A 156 13.89 1.04 0.14
N VAL A 157 13.09 1.45 1.14
CA VAL A 157 12.95 2.85 1.56
C VAL A 157 14.03 3.13 2.61
N GLN A 158 15.06 3.91 2.24
CA GLN A 158 16.02 4.46 3.20
C GLN A 158 15.40 5.69 3.88
N HIS A 159 14.94 5.50 5.12
CA HIS A 159 14.65 6.61 6.03
C HIS A 159 15.98 7.14 6.60
N SER A 160 16.32 8.38 6.30
CA SER A 160 17.32 9.14 7.04
C SER A 160 16.62 9.83 8.21
N GLN A 161 16.96 9.43 9.44
CA GLN A 161 16.67 10.21 10.65
C GLN A 161 17.88 11.10 10.97
N PRO A 162 17.69 12.33 11.48
CA PRO A 162 18.69 13.03 12.26
C PRO A 162 18.41 12.87 13.76
N ALA A 163 19.47 12.76 14.55
CA ALA A 163 19.49 12.88 16.00
C ALA A 163 20.88 13.36 16.44
N PRO A 164 21.09 13.80 17.69
CA PRO A 164 20.24 14.60 18.58
C PRO A 164 20.72 16.07 18.71
#